data_AF-A0A317CZC6-F1
#
_entry.id   AF-A0A317CZC6-F1
#
_cell.length_a   1.000
_cell.length_b   1.000
_cell.length_c   1.000
_cell.angle_alpha   90.00
_cell.angle_beta   90.00
_cell.angle_gamma   90.00
#
_symmetry.space_group_name_H-M   'P 1'
#
loop_
_entity.id
_entity.type
_entity.pdbx_description
1 polymer ?
#
loop_
_entity_poly.entity_id
_entity_poly.type
_entity_poly.pdbx_seq_one_letter_code
_entity_poly.pdbx_strand_id
1 'polypeptide(L)'
;MAERPETVERLNGLLAEAGLGRPLSPPAAPAPPAVELVELPVQGDPVAVARASRRLAGRSDGDVPECLPDYECMAATVEDDARLEGSLYPYFRASGCKSGHGTIAWLPAPDYVMLPKPLRRPASQFPAGRPVVALLDTGVREHDWLVETDGEPYWEEAQGWTPLRTIPEVAGQESHGEETDVPDFGSHWGHGTFLAGLVRLEAPDARILSLRVMSDAGRVSDLNAAHALNWLADRVSDGHRVDVVLTAFGRPGVGEEEEMKPVREALKRLADRGVPVVASAGNGGTDSPVYPAAFAVDPTLTVISVGACASPTARAPYSNHGVWVRQWHEGTNAVSVMPLSTAPVTLLGAYAYWSGTSFAAARYAGRLAQGLVPASVRLPD
;
A
#
# COMPACT_ATOMS: atom_id res chain seq x y z
N MET A 1 -6.85 30.63 -8.35
CA MET A 1 -7.19 31.86 -7.58
C MET A 1 -6.11 32.31 -6.57
N ALA A 2 -4.99 31.57 -6.44
CA ALA A 2 -3.93 31.82 -5.45
C ALA A 2 -2.70 32.59 -5.99
N GLU A 3 -2.76 33.13 -7.22
CA GLU A 3 -1.68 33.95 -7.79
C GLU A 3 -1.62 35.39 -7.24
N ARG A 4 -2.64 35.81 -6.49
CA ARG A 4 -2.76 37.20 -6.03
C ARG A 4 -2.06 37.37 -4.68
N PRO A 5 -1.05 38.24 -4.55
CA PRO A 5 -0.32 38.48 -3.29
C PRO A 5 -1.22 38.79 -2.09
N GLU A 6 -2.32 39.51 -2.31
CA GLU A 6 -3.33 39.78 -1.28
C GLU A 6 -3.97 38.51 -0.67
N THR A 7 -4.09 37.43 -1.43
CA THR A 7 -4.68 36.17 -0.96
C THR A 7 -3.71 35.41 -0.04
N VAL A 8 -2.42 35.37 -0.38
CA VAL A 8 -1.37 34.74 0.43
C VAL A 8 -1.21 35.45 1.77
N GLU A 9 -1.21 36.78 1.75
CA GLU A 9 -1.08 37.61 2.94
C GLU A 9 -2.28 37.47 3.89
N ARG A 10 -3.51 37.40 3.35
CA ARG A 10 -4.73 37.15 4.14
C ARG A 10 -4.68 35.80 4.84
N LEU A 11 -4.26 34.75 4.13
CA LEU A 11 -4.15 33.40 4.69
C LEU A 11 -3.06 33.31 5.76
N ASN A 12 -1.90 33.95 5.54
CA ASN A 12 -0.87 34.11 6.57
C ASN A 12 -1.39 34.81 7.83
N GLY A 13 -2.32 35.77 7.70
CA GLY A 13 -3.00 36.39 8.84
C GLY A 13 -3.82 35.38 9.65
N LEU A 14 -4.65 34.58 8.98
CA LEU A 14 -5.47 33.55 9.64
C LEU A 14 -4.62 32.44 10.28
N LEU A 15 -3.52 32.05 9.64
CA LEU A 15 -2.58 31.07 10.18
C LEU A 15 -1.82 31.62 11.40
N ALA A 16 -1.53 32.93 11.42
CA ALA A 16 -0.93 33.58 12.58
C ALA A 16 -1.87 33.60 13.79
N GLU A 17 -3.16 33.88 13.57
CA GLU A 17 -4.20 33.78 14.61
C GLU A 17 -4.35 32.34 15.14
N ALA A 18 -4.12 31.34 14.29
CA ALA A 18 -4.08 29.93 14.66
C ALA A 18 -2.76 29.48 15.34
N GLY A 19 -1.83 30.41 15.59
CA GLY A 19 -0.57 30.16 16.29
C GLY A 19 0.56 29.60 15.42
N LEU A 20 0.41 29.60 14.09
CA LEU A 20 1.40 29.06 13.14
C LEU A 20 2.29 30.13 12.50
N GLY A 21 2.12 31.40 12.90
CA GLY A 21 2.87 32.52 12.33
C GLY A 21 2.51 32.78 10.87
N ARG A 22 3.48 33.17 10.05
CA ARG A 22 3.30 33.51 8.63
C ARG A 22 4.10 32.58 7.73
N PRO A 23 3.65 31.33 7.56
CA PRO A 23 4.47 30.28 6.98
C PRO A 23 4.51 30.31 5.45
N LEU A 24 3.61 31.02 4.77
CA LEU A 24 3.50 30.98 3.30
C LEU A 24 4.31 32.10 2.64
N SER A 25 5.07 31.75 1.61
CA SER A 25 5.75 32.72 0.74
C SER A 25 5.05 32.81 -0.63
N PRO A 26 5.23 33.92 -1.38
CA PRO A 26 4.78 34.00 -2.77
C PRO A 26 5.34 32.86 -3.63
N PRO A 27 4.66 32.47 -4.72
CA PRO A 27 5.13 31.41 -5.61
C PRO A 27 6.48 31.76 -6.22
N ALA A 28 7.34 30.75 -6.38
CA ALA A 28 8.70 30.92 -6.91
C ALA A 28 8.71 31.28 -8.41
N ALA A 29 7.63 30.99 -9.14
CA ALA A 29 7.41 31.36 -10.53
C ALA A 29 5.92 31.66 -10.79
N PRO A 30 5.58 32.55 -11.74
CA PRO A 30 4.18 32.78 -12.14
C PRO A 30 3.58 31.51 -12.75
N ALA A 31 2.32 31.18 -12.45
CA ALA A 31 1.70 29.97 -12.97
C ALA A 31 1.32 30.15 -14.46
N PRO A 32 1.28 29.07 -15.25
CA PRO A 32 0.78 29.14 -16.62
C PRO A 32 -0.70 29.56 -16.60
N PRO A 33 -1.18 30.33 -17.60
CA PRO A 33 -2.53 30.92 -17.61
C PRO A 33 -3.70 29.91 -17.64
N ALA A 34 -3.42 28.61 -17.65
CA ALA A 34 -4.40 27.52 -17.68
C ALA A 34 -4.41 26.67 -16.39
N VAL A 35 -3.62 26.99 -15.36
CA VAL A 35 -3.53 26.19 -14.13
C VAL A 35 -4.23 26.91 -12.98
N GLU A 36 -5.25 26.28 -12.37
CA GLU A 36 -5.97 26.83 -11.21
C GLU A 36 -5.23 26.66 -9.87
N LEU A 37 -4.20 25.79 -9.85
CA LEU A 37 -3.32 25.50 -8.72
C LEU A 37 -2.05 26.38 -8.75
N VAL A 38 -1.63 26.86 -7.58
CA VAL A 38 -0.40 27.64 -7.41
C VAL A 38 0.38 27.05 -6.24
N GLU A 39 1.63 26.65 -6.49
CA GLU A 39 2.53 26.16 -5.44
C GLU A 39 3.06 27.33 -4.61
N LEU A 40 2.87 27.25 -3.29
CA LEU A 40 3.37 28.24 -2.34
C LEU A 40 4.45 27.59 -1.47
N PRO A 41 5.68 28.14 -1.42
CA PRO A 41 6.69 27.67 -0.49
C PRO A 41 6.23 27.85 0.96
N VAL A 42 6.37 26.80 1.78
CA VAL A 42 5.99 26.80 3.20
C VAL A 42 7.24 26.78 4.09
N GLN A 43 7.32 27.75 5.00
CA GLN A 43 8.30 27.80 6.09
C GLN A 43 7.65 27.29 7.38
N GLY A 44 8.16 26.19 7.95
CA GLY A 44 7.61 25.55 9.14
C GLY A 44 6.99 24.18 8.85
N ASP A 45 6.10 23.69 9.71
CA ASP A 45 5.44 22.39 9.55
C ASP A 45 4.31 22.45 8.51
N PRO A 46 4.47 21.86 7.31
CA PRO A 46 3.47 21.92 6.24
C PRO A 46 2.16 21.21 6.59
N VAL A 47 2.19 20.23 7.49
CA VAL A 47 1.00 19.47 7.92
C VAL A 47 0.14 20.32 8.86
N ALA A 48 0.77 21.01 9.81
CA ALA A 48 0.08 21.93 10.71
C ALA A 48 -0.60 23.06 9.95
N VAL A 49 0.09 23.63 8.95
CA VAL A 49 -0.42 24.69 8.07
C VAL A 49 -1.65 24.22 7.30
N ALA A 50 -1.56 23.08 6.61
CA ALA A 50 -2.68 22.55 5.84
C ALA A 50 -3.90 22.19 6.70
N ARG A 51 -3.69 21.62 7.90
CA ARG A 51 -4.78 21.31 8.84
C ARG A 51 -5.48 22.58 9.34
N ALA A 52 -4.72 23.64 9.62
CA ALA A 52 -5.29 24.93 10.00
C ALA A 52 -6.08 25.56 8.83
N SER A 53 -5.51 25.58 7.62
CA SER A 53 -6.19 26.09 6.43
C SER A 53 -7.50 25.39 6.13
N ARG A 54 -7.58 24.05 6.25
CA ARG A 54 -8.85 23.30 6.08
C ARG A 54 -9.92 23.66 7.11
N ARG A 55 -9.52 23.83 8.38
CA ARG A 55 -10.45 24.25 9.44
C ARG A 55 -10.99 25.67 9.21
N LEU A 56 -10.19 26.53 8.60
CA LEU A 56 -10.56 27.90 8.25
C LEU A 56 -11.47 27.93 7.01
N ALA A 57 -11.21 27.09 6.00
CA ALA A 57 -12.05 26.94 4.82
C ALA A 57 -13.48 26.51 5.18
N GLY A 58 -13.66 25.58 6.14
CA GLY A 58 -15.00 25.18 6.60
C GLY A 58 -15.78 26.24 7.39
N ARG A 59 -15.18 27.40 7.68
CA ARG A 59 -15.81 28.55 8.38
C ARG A 59 -15.99 29.77 7.48
N SER A 60 -15.46 29.69 6.26
CA SER A 60 -15.40 30.79 5.30
C SER A 60 -16.29 30.38 4.14
N ASP A 61 -17.26 31.21 3.77
CA ASP A 61 -18.30 30.91 2.76
C ASP A 61 -17.69 30.88 1.33
N GLY A 62 -16.75 29.95 1.07
CA GLY A 62 -15.97 29.83 -0.16
C GLY A 62 -14.80 30.81 -0.31
N ASP A 63 -14.54 31.63 0.70
CA ASP A 63 -13.71 32.84 0.59
C ASP A 63 -12.21 32.65 0.86
N VAL A 64 -11.81 31.46 1.33
CA VAL A 64 -10.42 31.08 1.61
C VAL A 64 -10.02 29.98 0.63
N PRO A 65 -8.98 30.16 -0.20
CA PRO A 65 -8.57 29.12 -1.13
C PRO A 65 -8.18 27.86 -0.37
N GLU A 66 -8.63 26.72 -0.88
CA GLU A 66 -8.22 25.43 -0.32
C GLU A 66 -6.71 25.27 -0.49
N CYS A 67 -6.01 25.21 0.64
CA CYS A 67 -4.57 24.99 0.65
C CYS A 67 -4.33 23.50 0.72
N LEU A 68 -3.98 22.97 -0.44
CA LEU A 68 -3.50 21.60 -0.58
C LEU A 68 -2.00 21.65 -0.27
N PRO A 69 -1.52 20.94 0.75
CA PRO A 69 -0.08 20.83 0.98
C PRO A 69 0.56 20.20 -0.25
N ASP A 70 1.80 20.61 -0.55
CA ASP A 70 2.64 19.87 -1.48
C ASP A 70 2.63 18.39 -1.06
N TYR A 71 2.37 17.53 -2.03
CA TYR A 71 1.71 16.25 -1.83
C TYR A 71 2.59 15.14 -1.23
N GLU A 72 3.72 15.52 -0.62
CA GLU A 72 4.62 14.60 0.06
C GLU A 72 4.18 14.25 1.50
N CYS A 73 3.15 14.88 2.04
CA CYS A 73 2.73 14.65 3.43
C CYS A 73 1.22 14.74 3.67
N MET A 74 0.36 14.12 2.84
CA MET A 74 -1.01 13.77 3.26
C MET A 74 -1.59 12.59 2.48
N ALA A 75 -1.51 11.41 3.09
CA ALA A 75 -2.74 10.74 3.49
C ALA A 75 -2.51 10.31 4.94
N ALA A 76 -3.39 10.73 5.83
CA ALA A 76 -3.52 10.10 7.12
C ALA A 76 -4.77 9.24 6.96
N THR A 77 -4.65 7.93 7.10
CA THR A 77 -5.79 7.20 7.64
C THR A 77 -5.97 7.72 9.05
N VAL A 78 -7.14 8.30 9.32
CA VAL A 78 -7.56 8.71 10.65
C VAL A 78 -7.30 7.56 11.64
N GLU A 79 -6.32 7.77 12.53
CA GLU A 79 -6.34 7.20 13.87
C GLU A 79 -7.33 8.04 14.67
N ASP A 80 -8.52 7.51 14.89
CA ASP A 80 -9.13 7.44 16.21
C ASP A 80 -10.45 6.65 16.14
N ASP A 81 -10.81 6.06 17.28
CA ASP A 81 -11.97 5.22 17.56
C ASP A 81 -11.84 3.72 17.23
N ALA A 82 -10.84 3.10 17.84
CA ALA A 82 -11.16 1.91 18.63
C ALA A 82 -10.67 2.14 20.06
N ARG A 83 -11.52 2.77 20.88
CA ARG A 83 -11.62 2.33 22.27
C ARG A 83 -11.81 0.83 22.22
N LEU A 84 -10.76 0.13 22.67
CA LEU A 84 -10.78 -1.24 23.15
C LEU A 84 -11.81 -1.33 24.27
N GLU A 85 -13.10 -1.32 23.94
CA GLU A 85 -14.15 -1.69 24.88
C GLU A 85 -14.70 -3.05 24.47
N GLY A 86 -13.97 -4.09 24.90
CA GLY A 86 -14.64 -5.23 25.50
C GLY A 86 -14.73 -6.55 24.73
N SER A 87 -13.86 -6.86 23.76
CA SER A 87 -13.82 -8.23 23.21
C SER A 87 -12.48 -8.63 22.62
N LEU A 88 -12.06 -9.86 22.93
CA LEU A 88 -10.99 -10.62 22.29
C LEU A 88 -11.35 -10.86 20.79
N TYR A 89 -11.16 -9.79 20.01
CA TYR A 89 -11.09 -9.55 18.56
C TYR A 89 -11.93 -10.40 17.56
N PRO A 90 -12.74 -9.75 16.70
CA PRO A 90 -13.10 -10.32 15.39
C PRO A 90 -12.24 -9.82 14.20
N TYR A 91 -11.76 -8.56 14.17
CA TYR A 91 -10.93 -8.00 13.09
C TYR A 91 -10.06 -6.84 13.57
N PHE A 92 -8.92 -6.59 12.92
CA PHE A 92 -8.10 -5.39 13.09
C PHE A 92 -8.06 -4.58 11.78
N ARG A 93 -7.76 -3.28 11.87
CA ARG A 93 -7.38 -2.49 10.69
C ARG A 93 -5.91 -2.77 10.42
N ALA A 94 -5.57 -3.13 9.18
CA ALA A 94 -4.17 -3.22 8.78
C ALA A 94 -3.46 -1.89 9.12
N SER A 95 -2.61 -1.93 10.15
CA SER A 95 -1.67 -0.88 10.51
C SER A 95 -0.75 -0.61 9.35
N GLY A 96 -0.63 0.68 9.10
CA GLY A 96 -0.25 1.22 7.82
C GLY A 96 -1.08 2.46 7.62
N CYS A 97 -0.69 3.58 8.23
CA CYS A 97 -1.12 4.88 7.73
C CYS A 97 -0.74 4.99 6.26
N LYS A 98 -1.64 4.73 5.32
CA LYS A 98 -1.37 5.07 3.92
C LYS A 98 -1.16 6.57 3.87
N SER A 99 0.06 7.01 3.58
CA SER A 99 0.41 8.41 3.38
C SER A 99 0.96 8.61 1.99
N GLY A 100 0.27 9.44 1.21
CA GLY A 100 0.34 9.51 -0.24
C GLY A 100 -1.07 9.32 -0.79
N HIS A 101 -1.41 9.96 -1.91
CA HIS A 101 -2.73 9.97 -2.51
C HIS A 101 -3.40 8.59 -2.55
N GLY A 102 -4.15 8.27 -1.49
CA GLY A 102 -5.39 7.51 -1.60
C GLY A 102 -6.52 8.42 -2.04
N THR A 103 -6.25 9.47 -2.82
CA THR A 103 -7.23 9.79 -3.83
C THR A 103 -7.15 8.60 -4.79
N ILE A 104 -8.26 7.94 -5.04
CA ILE A 104 -8.60 7.66 -6.43
C ILE A 104 -8.54 9.03 -7.09
N ALA A 105 -7.34 9.53 -7.41
CA ALA A 105 -7.21 10.71 -8.19
C ALA A 105 -7.73 10.24 -9.53
N TRP A 106 -8.92 10.70 -9.90
CA TRP A 106 -9.45 10.65 -11.25
C TRP A 106 -8.58 11.48 -12.22
N LEU A 107 -7.29 11.63 -11.93
CA LEU A 107 -6.27 12.25 -12.73
C LEU A 107 -5.32 11.14 -13.18
N PRO A 108 -5.10 11.00 -14.48
CA PRO A 108 -4.30 9.92 -15.03
C PRO A 108 -2.86 10.07 -14.57
N ALA A 109 -2.19 8.95 -14.29
CA ALA A 109 -0.74 8.98 -14.29
C ALA A 109 -0.26 9.53 -15.65
N PRO A 110 0.64 10.53 -15.72
CA PRO A 110 1.10 11.00 -17.02
C PRO A 110 1.69 9.86 -17.87
N ASP A 111 1.44 9.80 -19.17
CA ASP A 111 1.87 8.69 -20.03
C ASP A 111 3.37 8.35 -19.89
N TYR A 112 4.23 9.33 -19.61
CA TYR A 112 5.67 9.14 -19.45
C TYR A 112 6.08 8.35 -18.18
N VAL A 113 5.18 8.17 -17.22
CA VAL A 113 5.40 7.35 -16.03
C VAL A 113 4.68 6.00 -16.07
N MET A 114 3.75 5.84 -17.02
CA MET A 114 3.07 4.58 -17.24
C MET A 114 4.07 3.62 -17.86
N LEU A 115 4.68 2.78 -17.04
CA LEU A 115 5.61 1.78 -17.53
C LEU A 115 4.89 0.85 -18.52
N PRO A 116 5.57 0.32 -19.55
CA PRO A 116 4.97 -0.68 -20.40
C PRO A 116 4.84 -2.00 -19.64
N LYS A 117 3.87 -2.84 -20.05
CA LYS A 117 3.73 -4.22 -19.56
C LYS A 117 5.06 -4.96 -19.67
N PRO A 118 5.64 -5.46 -18.55
CA PRO A 118 6.89 -6.20 -18.62
C PRO A 118 6.74 -7.45 -19.48
N LEU A 119 7.70 -7.66 -20.38
CA LEU A 119 7.74 -8.84 -21.23
C LEU A 119 8.06 -10.07 -20.38
N ARG A 120 7.28 -11.13 -20.61
CA ARG A 120 7.44 -12.43 -19.95
C ARG A 120 7.98 -13.44 -20.95
N ARG A 121 8.95 -14.25 -20.54
CA ARG A 121 9.54 -15.29 -21.40
C ARG A 121 8.60 -16.48 -21.54
N PRO A 122 8.73 -17.35 -22.56
CA PRO A 122 7.87 -18.51 -22.73
C PRO A 122 7.97 -19.54 -21.59
N ALA A 123 6.87 -20.22 -21.26
CA ALA A 123 6.83 -21.25 -20.22
C ALA A 123 7.79 -22.42 -20.46
N SER A 124 8.12 -22.71 -21.73
CA SER A 124 9.10 -23.73 -22.11
C SER A 124 10.51 -23.49 -21.56
N GLN A 125 10.84 -22.25 -21.18
CA GLN A 125 12.11 -21.91 -20.53
C GLN A 125 12.11 -22.19 -19.01
N PHE A 126 10.97 -22.61 -18.45
CA PHE A 126 10.77 -22.88 -17.02
C PHE A 126 10.22 -24.30 -16.79
N PRO A 127 10.96 -25.38 -17.14
CA PRO A 127 10.46 -26.76 -17.01
C PRO A 127 10.18 -27.20 -15.57
N ALA A 128 10.83 -26.57 -14.58
CA ALA A 128 10.56 -26.78 -13.14
C ALA A 128 9.47 -25.82 -12.60
N GLY A 129 8.75 -25.13 -13.48
CA GLY A 129 7.82 -24.07 -13.14
C GLY A 129 8.50 -22.75 -12.84
N ARG A 130 7.68 -21.70 -12.79
CA ARG A 130 8.08 -20.34 -12.44
C ARG A 130 8.12 -20.14 -10.92
N PRO A 131 8.94 -19.21 -10.42
CA PRO A 131 8.85 -18.76 -9.04
C PRO A 131 7.44 -18.27 -8.70
N VAL A 132 6.93 -18.59 -7.51
CA VAL A 132 5.59 -18.25 -7.04
C VAL A 132 5.67 -17.32 -5.83
N VAL A 133 5.06 -16.13 -5.96
CA VAL A 133 4.84 -15.19 -4.86
C VAL A 133 3.39 -15.34 -4.39
N ALA A 134 3.18 -15.86 -3.18
CA ALA A 134 1.87 -15.87 -2.56
C ALA A 134 1.56 -14.49 -1.96
N LEU A 135 0.51 -13.84 -2.46
CA LEU A 135 0.10 -12.51 -2.07
C LEU A 135 -1.14 -12.58 -1.17
N LEU A 136 -0.96 -12.28 0.11
CA LEU A 136 -2.05 -12.16 1.07
C LEU A 136 -2.47 -10.68 1.14
N ASP A 137 -3.59 -10.32 0.51
CA ASP A 137 -4.06 -8.92 0.44
C ASP A 137 -5.57 -8.83 0.14
N THR A 138 -6.05 -7.80 -0.57
CA THR A 138 -7.47 -7.60 -0.94
C THR A 138 -7.97 -8.55 -2.03
N GLY A 139 -7.10 -9.46 -2.50
CA GLY A 139 -7.29 -10.21 -3.73
C GLY A 139 -6.79 -9.41 -4.94
N VAL A 140 -6.28 -10.14 -5.93
CA VAL A 140 -5.91 -9.60 -7.23
C VAL A 140 -7.14 -9.59 -8.14
N ARG A 141 -7.28 -8.51 -8.90
CA ARG A 141 -8.37 -8.29 -9.85
C ARG A 141 -7.84 -8.17 -11.27
N GLU A 142 -8.75 -8.27 -12.23
CA GLU A 142 -8.42 -8.25 -13.66
C GLU A 142 -7.71 -6.97 -14.11
N HIS A 143 -6.68 -7.18 -14.92
CA HIS A 143 -5.88 -6.16 -15.57
C HIS A 143 -5.11 -6.79 -16.76
N ASP A 144 -4.74 -6.01 -17.78
CA ASP A 144 -4.14 -6.52 -19.02
C ASP A 144 -2.69 -7.00 -18.87
N TRP A 145 -1.87 -6.32 -18.07
CA TRP A 145 -0.79 -7.00 -17.34
C TRP A 145 -1.50 -7.92 -16.39
N LEU A 146 -1.13 -9.15 -16.08
CA LEU A 146 -1.85 -10.04 -15.13
C LEU A 146 -2.69 -11.13 -15.83
N VAL A 147 -3.47 -10.83 -16.87
CA VAL A 147 -4.39 -11.82 -17.52
C VAL A 147 -3.74 -12.81 -18.52
N GLU A 148 -2.44 -12.70 -18.81
CA GLU A 148 -1.78 -13.23 -20.02
C GLU A 148 -2.28 -14.49 -20.75
N THR A 149 -2.41 -14.31 -22.07
CA THR A 149 -2.48 -15.27 -23.17
C THR A 149 -1.11 -15.91 -23.48
N ASP A 150 -1.11 -17.14 -24.00
CA ASP A 150 0.01 -18.13 -24.08
C ASP A 150 0.01 -19.20 -22.96
N GLY A 151 -1.15 -19.47 -22.36
CA GLY A 151 -1.43 -20.70 -21.61
C GLY A 151 -1.11 -20.70 -20.11
N GLU A 152 -0.46 -19.66 -19.57
CA GLU A 152 -0.23 -19.50 -18.13
C GLU A 152 -0.53 -18.08 -17.64
N PRO A 153 -1.56 -17.87 -16.81
CA PRO A 153 -1.83 -16.54 -16.27
C PRO A 153 -0.70 -16.12 -15.32
N TYR A 154 -0.45 -14.81 -15.24
CA TYR A 154 0.59 -14.28 -14.35
C TYR A 154 0.15 -14.36 -12.89
N TRP A 155 -1.16 -14.32 -12.62
CA TRP A 155 -1.71 -14.60 -11.30
C TRP A 155 -2.82 -15.64 -11.38
N GLU A 156 -3.04 -16.36 -10.28
CA GLU A 156 -4.21 -17.20 -10.08
C GLU A 156 -4.76 -16.98 -8.67
N GLU A 157 -6.08 -17.08 -8.51
CA GLU A 157 -6.67 -17.17 -7.18
C GLU A 157 -6.31 -18.51 -6.54
N ALA A 158 -6.02 -18.51 -5.24
CA ALA A 158 -5.74 -19.70 -4.48
C ALA A 158 -6.99 -20.59 -4.35
N GLN A 159 -7.23 -21.42 -5.35
CA GLN A 159 -8.36 -22.35 -5.36
C GLN A 159 -8.31 -23.27 -4.13
N GLY A 160 -9.45 -23.38 -3.43
CA GLY A 160 -9.57 -24.17 -2.20
C GLY A 160 -9.15 -23.47 -0.92
N TRP A 161 -8.59 -22.25 -1.00
CA TRP A 161 -8.46 -21.39 0.17
C TRP A 161 -9.82 -20.74 0.48
N THR A 162 -10.20 -20.74 1.76
CA THR A 162 -11.38 -20.03 2.28
C THR A 162 -11.05 -19.36 3.61
N PRO A 163 -11.57 -18.15 3.89
CA PRO A 163 -11.31 -17.48 5.15
C PRO A 163 -12.13 -18.11 6.28
N LEU A 164 -11.53 -18.25 7.47
CA LEU A 164 -12.24 -18.72 8.67
C LEU A 164 -13.30 -17.73 9.16
N ARG A 165 -13.09 -16.45 8.89
CA ARG A 165 -13.92 -15.32 9.31
C ARG A 165 -14.33 -14.52 8.08
N THR A 166 -15.62 -14.19 7.98
CA THR A 166 -16.18 -13.44 6.85
C THR A 166 -15.46 -12.11 6.63
N ILE A 167 -14.79 -11.94 5.50
CA ILE A 167 -14.17 -10.67 5.16
C ILE A 167 -15.29 -9.65 4.92
N PRO A 168 -15.38 -8.57 5.71
CA PRO A 168 -16.49 -7.63 5.60
C PRO A 168 -16.34 -6.85 4.29
N GLU A 169 -17.34 -6.89 3.43
CA GLU A 169 -17.39 -5.99 2.29
C GLU A 169 -17.59 -4.54 2.78
N VAL A 170 -17.17 -3.57 1.97
CA VAL A 170 -17.46 -2.15 2.24
C VAL A 170 -18.99 -2.01 2.25
N ALA A 171 -19.55 -1.42 3.31
CA ALA A 171 -20.98 -1.23 3.44
C ALA A 171 -21.47 -0.23 2.39
N GLY A 172 -21.74 -0.70 1.18
CA GLY A 172 -22.73 -0.06 0.33
C GLY A 172 -24.06 -0.15 1.06
N GLN A 173 -24.74 0.98 1.26
CA GLN A 173 -26.03 1.14 1.94
C GLN A 173 -25.97 1.34 3.46
N GLU A 174 -25.56 2.53 3.89
CA GLU A 174 -26.30 3.35 4.87
C GLU A 174 -25.64 4.74 4.90
N SER A 175 -25.69 5.43 3.76
CA SER A 175 -25.41 6.85 3.71
C SER A 175 -26.53 7.57 4.47
N HIS A 176 -26.22 8.06 5.67
CA HIS A 176 -26.96 9.18 6.23
C HIS A 176 -26.75 10.39 5.31
N GLY A 177 -27.71 10.60 4.42
CA GLY A 177 -28.04 11.88 3.78
C GLY A 177 -26.89 12.63 3.12
N GLU A 178 -26.51 12.21 1.91
CA GLU A 178 -26.21 13.07 0.77
C GLU A 178 -25.97 12.15 -0.45
N GLU A 179 -26.85 12.24 -1.45
CA GLU A 179 -26.74 11.50 -2.70
C GLU A 179 -25.51 11.99 -3.48
N THR A 180 -24.38 11.30 -3.35
CA THR A 180 -23.30 11.36 -4.33
C THR A 180 -23.37 10.12 -5.22
N ASP A 181 -23.56 10.29 -6.53
CA ASP A 181 -23.61 9.23 -7.57
C ASP A 181 -22.28 8.43 -7.74
N VAL A 182 -21.35 8.52 -6.79
CA VAL A 182 -20.04 7.87 -6.84
C VAL A 182 -20.06 6.63 -5.92
N PRO A 183 -19.79 5.42 -6.44
CA PRO A 183 -19.69 4.23 -5.59
C PRO A 183 -18.54 4.36 -4.57
N ASP A 184 -18.80 4.00 -3.30
CA ASP A 184 -17.74 3.83 -2.30
C ASP A 184 -17.05 2.47 -2.50
N PHE A 185 -15.87 2.51 -3.11
CA PHE A 185 -15.06 1.31 -3.35
C PHE A 185 -14.26 0.88 -2.11
N GLY A 186 -14.09 1.74 -1.11
CA GLY A 186 -13.21 1.51 0.04
C GLY A 186 -11.74 1.92 -0.21
N SER A 187 -11.04 2.27 0.86
CA SER A 187 -9.68 2.84 0.84
C SER A 187 -8.55 1.88 0.40
N HIS A 188 -8.84 0.60 0.26
CA HIS A 188 -7.90 -0.46 -0.14
C HIS A 188 -8.35 -1.19 -1.39
N TRP A 189 -9.40 -0.74 -2.06
CA TRP A 189 -9.80 -1.31 -3.33
C TRP A 189 -8.64 -1.27 -4.33
N GLY A 190 -8.39 -2.40 -4.99
CA GLY A 190 -7.27 -2.57 -5.92
C GLY A 190 -5.88 -2.69 -5.28
N HIS A 191 -5.76 -2.74 -3.94
CA HIS A 191 -4.46 -2.83 -3.27
C HIS A 191 -3.66 -4.06 -3.70
N GLY A 192 -4.27 -5.24 -3.70
CA GLY A 192 -3.64 -6.47 -4.19
C GLY A 192 -3.21 -6.39 -5.65
N THR A 193 -4.03 -5.80 -6.53
CA THR A 193 -3.70 -5.59 -7.95
C THR A 193 -2.50 -4.66 -8.13
N PHE A 194 -2.41 -3.60 -7.33
CA PHE A 194 -1.28 -2.68 -7.34
C PHE A 194 0.02 -3.37 -6.93
N LEU A 195 -0.01 -4.15 -5.84
CA LEU A 195 1.14 -4.94 -5.41
C LEU A 195 1.55 -5.96 -6.47
N ALA A 196 0.57 -6.60 -7.13
CA ALA A 196 0.82 -7.55 -8.20
C ALA A 196 1.57 -6.92 -9.40
N GLY A 197 1.21 -5.70 -9.78
CA GLY A 197 1.95 -4.94 -10.80
C GLY A 197 3.39 -4.63 -10.40
N LEU A 198 3.63 -4.25 -9.13
CA LEU A 198 4.99 -3.99 -8.63
C LEU A 198 5.85 -5.25 -8.60
N VAL A 199 5.28 -6.37 -8.15
CA VAL A 199 5.95 -7.68 -8.21
C VAL A 199 6.30 -8.03 -9.65
N ARG A 200 5.41 -7.75 -10.61
CA ARG A 200 5.65 -8.00 -12.04
C ARG A 200 6.74 -7.14 -12.64
N LEU A 201 6.84 -5.87 -12.22
CA LEU A 201 7.92 -4.99 -12.65
C LEU A 201 9.29 -5.54 -12.26
N GLU A 202 9.40 -6.10 -11.05
CA GLU A 202 10.66 -6.63 -10.51
C GLU A 202 10.93 -8.08 -10.95
N ALA A 203 9.88 -8.89 -11.14
CA ALA A 203 9.95 -10.28 -11.57
C ALA A 203 8.92 -10.64 -12.65
N PRO A 204 9.15 -10.25 -13.92
CA PRO A 204 8.20 -10.49 -15.01
C PRO A 204 7.85 -11.96 -15.25
N ASP A 205 8.74 -12.87 -14.83
CA ASP A 205 8.61 -14.31 -15.03
C ASP A 205 8.14 -15.09 -13.82
N ALA A 206 7.87 -14.42 -12.70
CA ALA A 206 7.21 -15.03 -11.56
C ALA A 206 5.72 -15.28 -11.84
N ARG A 207 5.06 -15.94 -10.89
CA ARG A 207 3.60 -16.05 -10.80
C ARG A 207 3.13 -15.56 -9.45
N ILE A 208 1.91 -15.04 -9.39
CA ILE A 208 1.24 -14.67 -8.15
C ILE A 208 0.18 -15.70 -7.80
N LEU A 209 0.20 -16.17 -6.56
CA LEU A 209 -0.88 -16.91 -5.95
C LEU A 209 -1.66 -15.95 -5.04
N SER A 210 -2.84 -15.51 -5.46
CA SER A 210 -3.67 -14.52 -4.76
C SER A 210 -4.47 -15.18 -3.63
N LEU A 211 -4.34 -14.69 -2.40
CA LEU A 211 -5.16 -15.05 -1.25
C LEU A 211 -5.82 -13.78 -0.70
N ARG A 212 -7.14 -13.65 -0.87
CA ARG A 212 -7.89 -12.49 -0.33
C ARG A 212 -8.04 -12.59 1.18
N VAL A 213 -7.16 -12.01 1.99
CA VAL A 213 -7.31 -11.97 3.46
C VAL A 213 -7.79 -10.63 4.00
N MET A 214 -7.84 -9.62 3.14
CA MET A 214 -8.18 -8.23 3.46
C MET A 214 -9.46 -7.78 2.74
N SER A 215 -10.28 -6.97 3.40
CA SER A 215 -11.38 -6.27 2.74
C SER A 215 -10.93 -5.04 1.97
N ASP A 216 -11.78 -4.50 1.10
CA ASP A 216 -11.50 -3.24 0.39
C ASP A 216 -11.48 -2.01 1.33
N ALA A 217 -11.86 -2.17 2.60
CA ALA A 217 -11.67 -1.17 3.66
C ALA A 217 -10.33 -1.32 4.43
N GLY A 218 -9.48 -2.28 4.07
CA GLY A 218 -8.21 -2.52 4.76
C GLY A 218 -8.32 -3.29 6.08
N ARG A 219 -9.38 -4.09 6.25
CA ARG A 219 -9.57 -4.90 7.47
C ARG A 219 -9.07 -6.30 7.27
N VAL A 220 -8.29 -6.80 8.21
CA VAL A 220 -7.73 -8.16 8.23
C VAL A 220 -8.08 -8.80 9.57
N SER A 221 -8.30 -10.12 9.58
CA SER A 221 -8.45 -10.89 10.83
C SER A 221 -7.15 -11.64 11.11
N ASP A 222 -6.66 -11.59 12.35
CA ASP A 222 -5.46 -12.33 12.77
C ASP A 222 -5.64 -13.83 12.53
N LEU A 223 -6.87 -14.33 12.71
CA LEU A 223 -7.24 -15.72 12.44
C LEU A 223 -7.20 -16.06 10.95
N ASN A 224 -7.66 -15.15 10.08
CA ASN A 224 -7.58 -15.36 8.63
C ASN A 224 -6.12 -15.30 8.14
N ALA A 225 -5.32 -14.38 8.67
CA ALA A 225 -3.90 -14.30 8.37
C ALA A 225 -3.16 -15.59 8.79
N ALA A 226 -3.36 -16.04 10.04
CA ALA A 226 -2.79 -17.29 10.52
C ALA A 226 -3.26 -18.51 9.69
N HIS A 227 -4.55 -18.59 9.38
CA HIS A 227 -5.11 -19.67 8.56
C HIS A 227 -4.52 -19.67 7.14
N ALA A 228 -4.41 -18.52 6.50
CA ALA A 228 -3.82 -18.41 5.15
C ALA A 228 -2.35 -18.84 5.14
N LEU A 229 -1.56 -18.42 6.14
CA LEU A 229 -0.16 -18.85 6.28
C LEU A 229 -0.03 -20.36 6.53
N ASN A 230 -0.91 -20.92 7.36
CA ASN A 230 -0.99 -22.36 7.60
C ASN A 230 -1.37 -23.12 6.32
N TRP A 231 -2.37 -22.64 5.58
CA TRP A 231 -2.80 -23.22 4.31
C TRP A 231 -1.67 -23.22 3.28
N LEU A 232 -0.87 -22.14 3.20
CA LEU A 232 0.32 -22.10 2.36
C LEU A 232 1.38 -23.11 2.80
N ALA A 233 1.61 -23.27 4.11
CA ALA A 233 2.54 -24.26 4.62
C ALA A 233 2.09 -25.70 4.29
N ASP A 234 0.80 -25.99 4.38
CA ASP A 234 0.22 -27.28 3.96
C ASP A 234 0.38 -27.50 2.46
N ARG A 235 0.07 -26.48 1.65
CA ARG A 235 0.25 -26.51 0.19
C ARG A 235 1.69 -26.87 -0.20
N VAL A 236 2.68 -26.31 0.50
CA VAL A 236 4.10 -26.61 0.30
C VAL A 236 4.45 -28.04 0.73
N SER A 237 3.87 -28.52 1.84
CA SER A 237 4.01 -29.92 2.26
C SER A 237 3.44 -30.91 1.25
N ASP A 238 2.37 -30.52 0.56
CA ASP A 238 1.74 -31.31 -0.50
C ASP A 238 2.51 -31.25 -1.84
N GLY A 239 3.66 -30.57 -1.87
CA GLY A 239 4.55 -30.49 -3.03
C GLY A 239 4.21 -29.37 -4.02
N HIS A 240 3.27 -28.48 -3.69
CA HIS A 240 3.01 -27.31 -4.52
C HIS A 240 4.03 -26.19 -4.23
N ARG A 241 4.41 -25.49 -5.29
CA ARG A 241 5.42 -24.44 -5.22
C ARG A 241 4.87 -23.14 -4.62
N VAL A 242 5.54 -22.64 -3.58
CA VAL A 242 5.42 -21.28 -3.03
C VAL A 242 6.83 -20.87 -2.63
N ASP A 243 7.39 -19.86 -3.29
CA ASP A 243 8.79 -19.46 -3.07
C ASP A 243 8.92 -18.22 -2.17
N VAL A 244 7.92 -17.33 -2.16
CA VAL A 244 7.89 -16.13 -1.32
C VAL A 244 6.45 -15.89 -0.87
N VAL A 245 6.24 -15.52 0.39
CA VAL A 245 4.96 -15.01 0.88
C VAL A 245 5.07 -13.51 1.10
N LEU A 246 4.10 -12.74 0.63
CA LEU A 246 4.01 -11.29 0.82
C LEU A 246 2.80 -10.95 1.69
N THR A 247 3.06 -10.33 2.85
CA THR A 247 2.04 -9.79 3.75
C THR A 247 2.20 -8.28 3.86
N ALA A 248 1.41 -7.55 3.08
CA ALA A 248 1.49 -6.08 2.98
C ALA A 248 0.56 -5.35 3.97
N PHE A 249 0.41 -5.93 5.17
CA PHE A 249 -0.43 -5.46 6.27
C PHE A 249 0.24 -5.81 7.61
N GLY A 250 -0.21 -5.17 8.69
CA GLY A 250 0.17 -5.57 10.04
C GLY A 250 -0.71 -4.94 11.11
N ARG A 251 -0.40 -5.09 12.39
CA ARG A 251 -1.01 -4.32 13.51
C ARG A 251 0.07 -3.93 14.52
N PRO A 252 -0.09 -2.81 15.26
CA PRO A 252 0.85 -2.46 16.31
C PRO A 252 0.83 -3.55 17.39
N GLY A 253 1.97 -3.72 18.04
CA GLY A 253 2.06 -4.57 19.22
C GLY A 253 1.21 -4.03 20.38
N VAL A 254 0.49 -4.90 21.09
CA VAL A 254 -0.17 -4.61 22.38
C VAL A 254 0.72 -4.94 23.58
N GLY A 255 1.94 -5.45 23.34
CA GLY A 255 2.96 -5.63 24.39
C GLY A 255 2.78 -6.88 25.25
N GLU A 256 1.99 -7.86 24.79
CA GLU A 256 1.74 -9.12 25.48
C GLU A 256 2.71 -10.23 25.00
N GLU A 257 3.14 -11.10 25.91
CA GLU A 257 4.10 -12.18 25.65
C GLU A 257 3.60 -13.20 24.60
N GLU A 258 2.27 -13.30 24.42
CA GLU A 258 1.59 -14.20 23.49
C GLU A 258 1.03 -13.47 22.25
N GLU A 259 1.53 -12.27 21.96
CA GLU A 259 1.02 -11.45 20.87
C GLU A 259 1.12 -12.18 19.52
N MET A 260 -0.01 -12.25 18.81
CA MET A 260 -0.09 -12.85 17.48
C MET A 260 0.39 -14.30 17.42
N LYS A 261 0.31 -15.06 18.54
CA LYS A 261 0.76 -16.46 18.63
C LYS A 261 0.31 -17.33 17.45
N PRO A 262 -0.97 -17.34 17.01
CA PRO A 262 -1.39 -18.15 15.87
C PRO A 262 -0.68 -17.77 14.56
N VAL A 263 -0.41 -16.48 14.35
CA VAL A 263 0.34 -16.00 13.18
C VAL A 263 1.80 -16.40 13.31
N ARG A 264 2.42 -16.23 14.49
CA ARG A 264 3.81 -16.65 14.75
C ARG A 264 4.03 -18.14 14.51
N GLU A 265 3.12 -18.99 15.00
CA GLU A 265 3.17 -20.44 14.78
C GLU A 265 3.03 -20.80 13.30
N ALA A 266 2.15 -20.12 12.56
CA ALA A 266 2.01 -20.31 11.12
C ALA A 266 3.27 -19.86 10.35
N LEU A 267 3.88 -18.75 10.74
CA LEU A 267 5.17 -18.30 10.20
C LEU A 267 6.28 -19.30 10.46
N LYS A 268 6.31 -19.92 11.65
CA LYS A 268 7.28 -20.99 11.96
C LYS A 268 7.13 -22.19 11.04
N ARG A 269 5.91 -22.58 10.69
CA ARG A 269 5.66 -23.68 9.74
C ARG A 269 6.20 -23.36 8.34
N LEU A 270 6.06 -22.12 7.86
CA LEU A 270 6.65 -21.68 6.59
C LEU A 270 8.19 -21.64 6.68
N ALA A 271 8.75 -21.18 7.80
CA ALA A 271 10.19 -21.18 8.05
C ALA A 271 10.78 -22.60 8.02
N ASP A 272 10.09 -23.58 8.61
CA ASP A 272 10.49 -25.00 8.58
C ASP A 272 10.48 -25.61 7.17
N ARG A 273 9.84 -24.93 6.21
CA ARG A 273 9.80 -25.29 4.79
C ARG A 273 10.71 -24.40 3.93
N GLY A 274 11.48 -23.51 4.56
CA GLY A 274 12.40 -22.61 3.87
C GLY A 274 11.71 -21.49 3.08
N VAL A 275 10.43 -21.20 3.35
CA VAL A 275 9.69 -20.17 2.61
C VAL A 275 9.84 -18.82 3.32
N PRO A 276 10.48 -17.80 2.71
CA PRO A 276 10.56 -16.46 3.27
C PRO A 276 9.20 -15.74 3.27
N VAL A 277 8.96 -14.95 4.32
CA VAL A 277 7.77 -14.11 4.46
C VAL A 277 8.20 -12.64 4.47
N VAL A 278 7.92 -11.92 3.39
CA VAL A 278 8.18 -10.49 3.25
C VAL A 278 7.01 -9.71 3.85
N ALA A 279 7.27 -8.93 4.88
CA ALA A 279 6.26 -8.20 5.63
C ALA A 279 6.55 -6.68 5.64
N SER A 280 5.54 -5.87 5.34
CA SER A 280 5.66 -4.41 5.37
C SER A 280 5.80 -3.88 6.80
N ALA A 281 6.70 -2.94 7.05
CA ALA A 281 6.97 -2.41 8.39
C ALA A 281 5.83 -1.55 8.97
N GLY A 282 4.91 -1.07 8.14
CA GLY A 282 3.86 -0.14 8.57
C GLY A 282 4.30 1.31 8.44
N ASN A 283 3.33 2.21 8.50
CA ASN A 283 3.51 3.59 8.04
C ASN A 283 3.22 4.64 9.15
N GLY A 284 3.39 4.29 10.42
CA GLY A 284 3.16 5.22 11.53
C GLY A 284 4.29 6.24 11.74
N GLY A 285 5.43 6.09 11.04
CA GLY A 285 6.63 6.90 11.25
C GLY A 285 7.31 6.65 12.60
N THR A 286 6.93 5.58 13.30
CA THR A 286 7.41 5.27 14.67
C THR A 286 8.38 4.09 14.69
N ASP A 287 9.01 3.88 15.83
CA ASP A 287 9.80 2.68 16.11
C ASP A 287 9.01 1.56 16.80
N SER A 288 7.72 1.80 17.06
CA SER A 288 6.80 0.83 17.65
C SER A 288 6.67 -0.42 16.76
N PRO A 289 6.87 -1.63 17.33
CA PRO A 289 6.74 -2.88 16.58
C PRO A 289 5.38 -3.05 15.92
N VAL A 290 5.38 -3.46 14.64
CA VAL A 290 4.19 -3.87 13.89
C VAL A 290 4.33 -5.31 13.43
N TYR A 291 3.35 -6.16 13.76
CA TYR A 291 3.36 -7.58 13.42
C TYR A 291 2.52 -7.87 12.16
N PRO A 292 2.96 -8.78 11.27
CA PRO A 292 4.03 -9.76 11.48
C PRO A 292 5.47 -9.27 11.24
N ALA A 293 5.69 -8.07 10.68
CA ALA A 293 7.04 -7.61 10.32
C ALA A 293 8.04 -7.64 11.48
N ALA A 294 7.63 -7.21 12.68
CA ALA A 294 8.49 -7.19 13.86
C ALA A 294 8.96 -8.59 14.29
N PHE A 295 8.31 -9.68 13.86
CA PHE A 295 8.82 -11.04 14.07
C PHE A 295 10.16 -11.32 13.38
N ALA A 296 10.64 -10.44 12.49
CA ALA A 296 11.97 -10.51 11.90
C ALA A 296 13.13 -10.42 12.91
N VAL A 297 12.86 -10.08 14.19
CA VAL A 297 13.87 -10.18 15.26
C VAL A 297 14.15 -11.62 15.69
N ASP A 298 13.20 -12.52 15.49
CA ASP A 298 13.30 -13.93 15.85
C ASP A 298 14.06 -14.70 14.76
N PRO A 299 15.28 -15.21 15.05
CA PRO A 299 16.09 -15.90 14.06
C PRO A 299 15.54 -17.29 13.69
N THR A 300 14.53 -17.80 14.40
CA THR A 300 13.88 -19.08 14.08
C THR A 300 12.80 -18.96 13.02
N LEU A 301 12.49 -17.72 12.59
CA LEU A 301 11.52 -17.40 11.57
C LEU A 301 12.23 -16.87 10.31
N THR A 302 11.57 -17.01 9.16
CA THR A 302 12.04 -16.51 7.86
C THR A 302 11.35 -15.19 7.47
N VAL A 303 11.00 -14.37 8.47
CA VAL A 303 10.34 -13.07 8.24
C VAL A 303 11.36 -12.02 7.83
N ILE A 304 11.08 -11.29 6.76
CA ILE A 304 11.85 -10.16 6.29
C ILE A 304 10.98 -8.91 6.36
N SER A 305 11.27 -8.05 7.33
CA SER A 305 10.59 -6.76 7.51
C SER A 305 11.15 -5.70 6.58
N VAL A 306 10.26 -5.02 5.85
CA VAL A 306 10.61 -4.05 4.82
C VAL A 306 10.04 -2.68 5.15
N GLY A 307 10.94 -1.71 5.36
CA GLY A 307 10.63 -0.29 5.44
C GLY A 307 10.69 0.40 4.08
N ALA A 308 10.13 1.61 4.00
CA ALA A 308 10.09 2.42 2.79
C ALA A 308 11.13 3.55 2.81
N CYS A 309 11.73 3.77 1.65
CA CYS A 309 12.60 4.89 1.34
C CYS A 309 11.86 5.91 0.46
N ALA A 310 12.07 7.19 0.76
CA ALA A 310 11.65 8.32 -0.10
C ALA A 310 12.67 8.58 -1.22
N SER A 311 13.94 8.23 -0.99
CA SER A 311 15.00 8.27 -1.98
C SER A 311 16.01 7.14 -1.74
N PRO A 312 16.96 6.86 -2.64
CA PRO A 312 17.95 5.82 -2.44
C PRO A 312 18.78 5.94 -1.16
N THR A 313 18.82 7.13 -0.55
CA THR A 313 19.62 7.42 0.65
C THR A 313 18.78 7.84 1.87
N ALA A 314 17.46 8.03 1.70
CA ALA A 314 16.60 8.56 2.74
C ALA A 314 15.41 7.64 3.02
N ARG A 315 15.23 7.28 4.29
CA ARG A 315 13.99 6.66 4.81
C ARG A 315 12.81 7.61 4.53
N ALA A 316 11.68 7.05 4.11
CA ALA A 316 10.44 7.81 3.99
C ALA A 316 9.94 8.22 5.39
N PRO A 317 9.55 9.49 5.64
CA PRO A 317 9.14 9.95 6.97
C PRO A 317 8.07 9.07 7.63
N TYR A 318 7.11 8.59 6.83
CA TYR A 318 6.04 7.71 7.28
C TYR A 318 6.48 6.28 7.60
N SER A 319 7.60 5.79 7.08
CA SER A 319 7.98 4.38 7.29
C SER A 319 8.28 4.13 8.76
N ASN A 320 7.68 3.11 9.35
CA ASN A 320 8.15 2.61 10.63
C ASN A 320 9.61 2.16 10.53
N HIS A 321 10.31 2.18 11.67
CA HIS A 321 11.74 1.97 11.76
C HIS A 321 12.12 1.23 13.06
N GLY A 322 13.42 1.01 13.28
CA GLY A 322 13.93 0.32 14.46
C GLY A 322 14.70 -0.95 14.12
N VAL A 323 15.24 -1.60 15.15
CA VAL A 323 16.11 -2.79 15.00
C VAL A 323 15.40 -4.00 14.39
N TRP A 324 14.08 -3.99 14.39
CA TRP A 324 13.23 -5.03 13.84
C TRP A 324 12.96 -4.85 12.34
N VAL A 325 13.32 -3.71 11.71
CA VAL A 325 13.26 -3.50 10.26
C VAL A 325 14.57 -3.95 9.60
N ARG A 326 14.50 -4.91 8.68
CA ARG A 326 15.69 -5.57 8.10
C ARG A 326 16.09 -5.07 6.72
N GLN A 327 15.13 -4.55 5.96
CA GLN A 327 15.35 -4.10 4.58
C GLN A 327 14.67 -2.76 4.33
N TRP A 328 15.19 -2.01 3.37
CA TRP A 328 14.72 -0.68 2.99
C TRP A 328 14.64 -0.57 1.48
N HIS A 329 13.45 -0.30 0.94
CA HIS A 329 13.21 -0.24 -0.50
C HIS A 329 12.35 0.96 -0.87
N GLU A 330 12.39 1.35 -2.15
CA GLU A 330 11.55 2.41 -2.71
C GLU A 330 10.08 2.08 -2.48
N GLY A 331 9.39 2.97 -1.76
CA GLY A 331 7.97 2.82 -1.48
C GLY A 331 7.20 4.12 -1.55
N THR A 332 7.84 5.23 -1.97
CA THR A 332 7.23 6.55 -2.12
C THR A 332 6.98 6.83 -3.60
N ASN A 333 5.80 7.34 -3.93
CA ASN A 333 5.35 7.66 -5.30
C ASN A 333 5.52 6.48 -6.27
N ALA A 334 5.29 5.27 -5.78
CA ALA A 334 5.35 4.08 -6.61
C ALA A 334 4.22 4.13 -7.64
N VAL A 335 4.51 3.81 -8.90
CA VAL A 335 3.52 3.65 -9.97
C VAL A 335 3.23 2.18 -10.19
N SER A 336 1.96 1.81 -10.27
CA SER A 336 1.57 0.44 -10.59
C SER A 336 0.15 0.37 -11.16
N VAL A 337 -0.24 -0.82 -11.58
CA VAL A 337 -1.53 -1.12 -12.21
C VAL A 337 -2.69 -1.12 -11.23
N MET A 338 -3.88 -0.75 -11.69
CA MET A 338 -5.14 -0.78 -10.93
C MET A 338 -6.17 -1.65 -11.64
N PRO A 339 -7.17 -2.21 -10.92
CA PRO A 339 -8.18 -3.03 -11.56
C PRO A 339 -8.92 -2.27 -12.67
N LEU A 340 -9.19 -2.95 -13.79
CA LEU A 340 -10.07 -2.42 -14.84
C LEU A 340 -11.50 -2.37 -14.28
N SER A 341 -12.08 -1.18 -14.15
CA SER A 341 -13.46 -1.05 -13.64
C SER A 341 -14.46 -1.38 -14.74
N THR A 342 -15.52 -2.13 -14.38
CA THR A 342 -16.74 -2.29 -15.20
C THR A 342 -17.75 -1.15 -14.98
N ALA A 343 -17.42 -0.16 -14.15
CA ALA A 343 -18.26 1.03 -13.96
C ALA A 343 -18.29 1.83 -15.28
N PRO A 344 -19.29 2.71 -15.52
CA PRO A 344 -19.41 3.55 -16.73
C PRO A 344 -18.22 4.49 -16.98
N VAL A 345 -17.25 4.43 -16.09
CA VAL A 345 -16.08 5.26 -15.98
C VAL A 345 -14.92 4.44 -16.53
N THR A 346 -14.89 4.28 -17.86
CA THR A 346 -13.70 3.89 -18.64
C THR A 346 -12.63 4.99 -18.59
N LEU A 347 -12.38 5.53 -17.40
CA LEU A 347 -11.46 6.62 -17.19
C LEU A 347 -10.12 6.04 -16.71
N LEU A 348 -9.07 6.37 -17.48
CA LEU A 348 -7.73 6.69 -16.97
C LEU A 348 -6.75 5.53 -16.81
N GLY A 349 -6.46 4.83 -17.91
CA GLY A 349 -5.16 4.19 -18.14
C GLY A 349 -4.79 2.97 -17.29
N ALA A 350 -5.58 2.62 -16.26
CA ALA A 350 -5.35 1.45 -15.40
C ALA A 350 -4.05 1.49 -14.57
N TYR A 351 -3.58 2.68 -14.19
CA TYR A 351 -2.45 2.88 -13.26
C TYR A 351 -2.79 3.86 -12.14
N ALA A 352 -2.06 3.78 -11.02
CA ALA A 352 -2.11 4.74 -9.93
C ALA A 352 -0.71 5.01 -9.35
N TYR A 353 -0.62 6.06 -8.53
CA TYR A 353 0.54 6.39 -7.71
C TYR A 353 0.22 6.21 -6.23
N TRP A 354 0.98 5.40 -5.51
CA TRP A 354 0.82 5.24 -4.07
C TRP A 354 2.14 5.23 -3.31
N SER A 355 2.05 5.58 -2.01
CA SER A 355 3.17 5.60 -1.09
C SER A 355 2.87 4.77 0.16
N GLY A 356 3.82 3.93 0.59
CA GLY A 356 3.66 3.01 1.72
C GLY A 356 4.70 1.90 1.76
N THR A 357 4.95 1.34 2.94
CA THR A 357 5.83 0.17 3.14
C THR A 357 5.33 -1.08 2.43
N SER A 358 4.02 -1.16 2.13
CA SER A 358 3.41 -2.22 1.32
C SER A 358 4.06 -2.30 -0.07
N PHE A 359 4.35 -1.17 -0.70
CA PHE A 359 4.95 -1.11 -2.04
C PHE A 359 6.44 -1.45 -2.03
N ALA A 360 7.16 -0.98 -1.00
CA ALA A 360 8.53 -1.38 -0.75
C ALA A 360 8.66 -2.90 -0.55
N ALA A 361 7.75 -3.49 0.23
CA ALA A 361 7.66 -4.92 0.45
C ALA A 361 7.35 -5.70 -0.85
N ALA A 362 6.42 -5.21 -1.67
CA ALA A 362 6.09 -5.82 -2.95
C ALA A 362 7.27 -5.83 -3.93
N ARG A 363 7.99 -4.69 -4.03
CA ARG A 363 9.21 -4.64 -4.86
C ARG A 363 10.25 -5.63 -4.39
N TYR A 364 10.50 -5.71 -3.08
CA TYR A 364 11.46 -6.64 -2.53
C TYR A 364 11.07 -8.11 -2.73
N ALA A 365 9.79 -8.45 -2.54
CA ALA A 365 9.26 -9.78 -2.83
C ALA A 365 9.45 -10.17 -4.30
N GLY A 366 9.22 -9.22 -5.22
CA GLY A 366 9.55 -9.37 -6.63
C GLY A 366 11.03 -9.64 -6.86
N ARG A 367 11.94 -8.86 -6.28
CA ARG A 367 13.40 -9.10 -6.39
C ARG A 367 13.84 -10.47 -5.90
N LEU A 368 13.27 -10.95 -4.80
CA LEU A 368 13.51 -12.31 -4.32
C LEU A 368 13.06 -13.34 -5.35
N ALA A 369 11.85 -13.20 -5.90
CA ALA A 369 11.34 -14.10 -6.94
C ALA A 369 12.19 -14.05 -8.23
N GLN A 370 12.63 -12.88 -8.66
CA GLN A 370 13.54 -12.72 -9.79
C GLN A 370 14.89 -13.41 -9.53
N GLY A 371 15.37 -13.36 -8.28
CA GLY A 371 16.56 -14.08 -7.82
C GLY A 371 16.46 -15.61 -7.94
N LEU A 372 15.26 -16.17 -8.12
CA LEU A 372 15.01 -17.60 -8.30
C LEU A 372 14.85 -18.01 -9.77
N VAL A 373 14.79 -17.04 -10.70
CA VAL A 373 14.83 -17.31 -12.14
C VAL A 373 16.20 -17.90 -12.49
N PRO A 374 16.28 -19.03 -13.20
CA PRO A 374 17.54 -19.67 -13.56
C PRO A 374 18.46 -18.72 -14.35
N ALA A 375 19.76 -18.71 -14.00
CA ALA A 375 20.75 -17.85 -14.65
C ALA A 375 20.85 -18.09 -16.16
N SER A 376 20.62 -19.32 -16.62
CA SER A 376 20.58 -19.67 -18.05
C SER A 376 19.50 -18.96 -18.85
N VAL A 377 18.55 -18.32 -18.16
CA VAL A 377 17.43 -17.61 -18.76
C VAL A 377 17.59 -16.09 -18.56
N ARG A 378 18.40 -15.63 -17.60
CA ARG A 378 18.61 -14.19 -17.36
C ARG A 378 19.31 -13.54 -18.55
N LEU A 379 18.89 -12.32 -18.92
CA LEU A 379 19.69 -11.52 -19.84
C LEU A 379 21.05 -11.23 -19.17
N PRO A 380 22.16 -11.21 -19.92
CA PRO A 380 23.41 -10.67 -19.40
C PRO A 380 23.20 -9.23 -18.95
N ASP A 381 23.80 -8.88 -17.81
CA ASP A 381 23.70 -7.56 -17.17
C ASP A 381 24.05 -6.39 -18.10
#